data_AF-A0A366XMD4-F1
#
_entry.id   AF-A0A366XMD4-F1
#
_cell.length_a   1.000
_cell.length_b   1.000
_cell.length_c   1.000
_cell.angle_alpha   90.00
_cell.angle_beta   90.00
_cell.angle_gamma   90.00
#
_symmetry.space_group_name_H-M   'P 1'
#
loop_
_entity.id
_entity.type
_entity.pdbx_description
1 polymer ?
#
loop_
_entity_poly.entity_id
_entity_poly.type
_entity_poly.pdbx_seq_one_letter_code
_entity_poly.pdbx_strand_id
1 'polypeptide(L)'
;MMILIKVSPIILITVLSGCQTTSSVESSFASNLCTVGDSSDANLTHETFNKAILDCGGYEIFTDDMLIDQHLVFSFSNGKKMREMTLKEDGSGLYIKQDKGTSEKIIWKLEDNGNLHLTYEDGYQWDWRLLSEEGNLWAVKSYGYTADGAEHDIVSMVVTNKTAMMKNVDK
;
A
#
# COMPACT_ATOMS: atom_id res chain seq x y z
N MET A 1 -73.45 -1.33 5.85
CA MET A 1 -72.58 -2.15 6.71
C MET A 1 -72.36 -3.49 6.03
N MET A 2 -71.18 -3.99 5.70
CA MET A 2 -69.84 -3.47 5.49
C MET A 2 -69.15 -4.63 4.73
N ILE A 3 -68.56 -4.34 3.57
CA ILE A 3 -67.89 -5.32 2.69
C ILE A 3 -66.56 -5.72 3.36
N LEU A 4 -66.23 -7.02 3.38
CA LEU A 4 -64.88 -7.50 3.74
C LEU A 4 -64.25 -8.24 2.55
N ILE A 5 -63.33 -7.55 1.88
CA ILE A 5 -62.42 -8.07 0.86
C ILE A 5 -61.21 -8.68 1.60
N LYS A 6 -60.90 -9.95 1.33
CA LYS A 6 -59.67 -10.59 1.82
C LYS A 6 -58.49 -10.14 0.98
N VAL A 7 -57.53 -9.47 1.60
CA VAL A 7 -56.25 -9.07 0.98
C VAL A 7 -55.16 -10.03 1.44
N SER A 8 -54.46 -10.63 0.48
CA SER A 8 -53.33 -11.54 0.71
C SER A 8 -52.05 -10.71 0.92
N PRO A 9 -51.15 -11.06 1.86
CA PRO A 9 -49.91 -10.33 2.05
C PRO A 9 -48.85 -10.74 1.02
N ILE A 10 -48.43 -9.79 0.18
CA ILE A 10 -47.21 -9.90 -0.63
C ILE A 10 -46.03 -9.59 0.30
N ILE A 11 -45.19 -10.59 0.55
CA ILE A 11 -43.93 -10.43 1.27
C ILE A 11 -42.97 -9.68 0.34
N LEU A 12 -42.66 -8.43 0.70
CA LEU A 12 -41.64 -7.63 0.05
C LEU A 12 -40.26 -8.12 0.53
N ILE A 13 -39.56 -8.88 -0.30
CA ILE A 13 -38.15 -9.24 -0.05
C ILE A 13 -37.31 -8.03 -0.47
N THR A 14 -36.97 -7.17 0.49
CA THR A 14 -35.92 -6.18 0.33
C THR A 14 -34.57 -6.90 0.46
N VAL A 15 -33.91 -7.19 -0.66
CA VAL A 15 -32.51 -7.61 -0.65
C VAL A 15 -31.67 -6.34 -0.51
N LEU A 16 -31.28 -6.02 0.71
CA LEU A 16 -30.42 -4.90 1.07
C LEU A 16 -29.23 -5.48 1.81
N SER A 17 -28.20 -5.94 1.10
CA SER A 17 -26.91 -6.30 1.70
C SER A 17 -25.85 -6.37 0.60
N GLY A 18 -24.81 -5.53 0.65
CA GLY A 18 -23.65 -5.74 -0.21
C GLY A 18 -22.68 -4.58 -0.48
N CYS A 19 -22.86 -3.38 0.06
CA CYS A 19 -21.84 -2.33 -0.04
C CYS A 19 -21.52 -1.82 1.36
N GLN A 20 -20.55 -2.37 2.10
CA GLN A 20 -20.02 -1.74 3.33
C GLN A 20 -18.68 -2.28 3.87
N THR A 21 -17.87 -3.02 3.11
CA THR A 21 -16.67 -3.66 3.71
C THR A 21 -15.31 -3.10 3.28
N THR A 22 -15.18 -2.38 2.16
CA THR A 22 -13.84 -1.94 1.72
C THR A 22 -13.30 -0.77 2.54
N SER A 23 -14.12 0.23 2.84
CA SER A 23 -13.68 1.42 3.58
C SER A 23 -13.40 1.14 5.06
N SER A 24 -14.14 0.19 5.66
CA SER A 24 -13.96 -0.20 7.06
C SER A 24 -12.65 -0.99 7.23
N VAL A 25 -12.37 -1.93 6.34
CA VAL A 25 -11.11 -2.70 6.34
C VAL A 25 -9.90 -1.79 6.10
N GLU A 26 -9.96 -0.89 5.11
CA GLU A 26 -8.89 0.10 4.87
C GLU A 26 -8.62 0.96 6.12
N SER A 27 -9.67 1.39 6.82
CA SER A 27 -9.53 2.20 8.03
C SER A 27 -8.95 1.43 9.22
N SER A 28 -9.36 0.17 9.42
CA SER A 28 -8.80 -0.66 10.49
C SER A 28 -7.37 -1.06 10.22
N PHE A 29 -7.05 -1.40 8.96
CA PHE A 29 -5.70 -1.76 8.54
C PHE A 29 -4.73 -0.59 8.75
N ALA A 30 -5.12 0.62 8.33
CA ALA A 30 -4.34 1.83 8.57
C ALA A 30 -4.17 2.14 10.07
N SER A 31 -5.19 1.90 10.89
CA SER A 31 -5.10 2.13 12.34
C SER A 31 -4.16 1.17 13.07
N ASN A 32 -3.88 0.01 12.49
CA ASN A 32 -2.98 -1.01 13.03
C ASN A 32 -1.58 -0.97 12.39
N LEU A 33 -1.28 0.02 11.54
CA LEU A 33 0.01 0.15 10.90
C LEU A 33 1.11 0.34 11.95
N CYS A 34 2.11 -0.53 11.95
CA CYS A 34 3.23 -0.44 12.88
C CYS A 34 4.21 0.67 12.48
N THR A 35 4.14 1.81 13.18
CA THR A 35 5.02 2.98 12.97
C THR A 35 6.26 2.99 13.85
N VAL A 36 6.55 1.90 14.56
CA VAL A 36 7.76 1.80 15.40
C VAL A 36 9.00 2.02 14.52
N GLY A 37 9.88 2.91 14.97
CA GLY A 37 11.11 3.27 14.26
C GLY A 37 10.92 4.26 13.10
N ASP A 38 9.70 4.73 12.82
CA ASP A 38 9.50 5.79 11.83
C ASP A 38 10.22 7.07 12.28
N SER A 39 11.06 7.64 11.42
CA SER A 39 11.89 8.82 11.73
C SER A 39 12.51 9.43 10.47
N SER A 40 12.96 10.68 10.59
CA SER A 40 13.67 11.43 9.56
C SER A 40 14.94 12.01 10.21
N ASP A 41 16.09 11.38 10.01
CA ASP A 41 17.37 11.77 10.64
C ASP A 41 18.54 11.31 9.76
N ALA A 42 19.54 12.17 9.55
CA ALA A 42 20.69 11.88 8.70
C ALA A 42 21.55 10.68 9.19
N ASN A 43 21.42 10.27 10.45
CA ASN A 43 22.15 9.14 11.02
C ASN A 43 21.39 7.82 10.94
N LEU A 44 20.21 7.78 10.30
CA LEU A 44 19.52 6.51 10.07
C LEU A 44 20.39 5.60 9.19
N THR A 45 20.27 4.30 9.41
CA THR A 45 21.05 3.30 8.67
C THR A 45 20.15 2.12 8.30
N HIS A 46 20.62 1.27 7.39
CA HIS A 46 19.99 -0.03 7.13
C HIS A 46 19.87 -0.89 8.39
N GLU A 47 20.79 -0.78 9.36
CA GLU A 47 20.68 -1.49 10.63
C GLU A 47 19.47 -0.99 11.42
N THR A 48 19.29 0.33 11.52
CA THR A 48 18.12 0.94 12.18
C THR A 48 16.83 0.56 11.48
N PHE A 49 16.81 0.53 10.15
CA PHE A 49 15.66 0.10 9.35
C PHE A 49 15.31 -1.38 9.61
N ASN A 50 16.29 -2.27 9.56
CA ASN A 50 16.11 -3.69 9.87
C ASN A 50 15.59 -3.91 11.29
N LYS A 51 16.12 -3.15 12.25
CA LYS A 51 15.61 -3.18 13.62
C LYS A 51 14.15 -2.75 13.70
N ALA A 52 13.76 -1.67 13.03
CA ALA A 52 12.38 -1.18 13.01
C ALA A 52 11.40 -2.23 12.43
N ILE A 53 11.83 -2.99 11.42
CA ILE A 53 11.04 -4.09 10.84
C ILE A 53 10.86 -5.22 11.85
N LEU A 54 11.94 -5.65 12.51
CA LEU A 54 11.88 -6.73 13.51
C LEU A 54 11.04 -6.32 14.73
N ASP A 55 11.16 -5.07 15.17
CA ASP A 55 10.34 -4.51 16.26
C ASP A 55 8.85 -4.42 15.88
N CYS A 56 8.52 -4.43 14.58
CA CYS A 56 7.16 -4.53 14.05
C CYS A 56 6.66 -5.97 13.84
N GLY A 57 7.43 -6.99 14.24
CA GLY A 57 7.03 -8.39 14.15
C GLY A 57 7.64 -9.16 12.97
N GLY A 58 8.53 -8.54 12.19
CA GLY A 58 9.20 -9.17 11.06
C GLY A 58 8.67 -8.70 9.70
N TYR A 59 8.96 -9.48 8.67
CA TYR A 59 8.59 -9.16 7.29
C TYR A 59 8.22 -10.41 6.49
N GLU A 60 7.50 -10.18 5.40
CA GLU A 60 7.23 -11.11 4.32
C GLU A 60 8.02 -10.71 3.07
N ILE A 61 8.07 -11.60 2.08
CA ILE A 61 8.83 -11.38 0.85
C ILE A 61 7.87 -10.98 -0.25
N PHE A 62 8.14 -9.84 -0.90
CA PHE A 62 7.43 -9.47 -2.13
C PHE A 62 7.68 -10.50 -3.22
N THR A 63 6.65 -10.79 -4.02
CA THR A 63 6.77 -11.63 -5.21
C THR A 63 6.57 -10.81 -6.47
N ASP A 64 7.08 -11.29 -7.60
CA ASP A 64 6.90 -10.65 -8.90
C ASP A 64 5.41 -10.44 -9.23
N ASP A 65 4.56 -11.42 -8.95
CA ASP A 65 3.10 -11.35 -9.18
C ASP A 65 2.42 -10.23 -8.36
N MET A 66 2.97 -9.90 -7.19
CA MET A 66 2.48 -8.78 -6.38
C MET A 66 2.89 -7.43 -6.96
N LEU A 67 3.96 -7.35 -7.74
CA LEU A 67 4.57 -6.07 -8.11
C LEU A 67 4.38 -5.73 -9.58
N ILE A 68 4.63 -6.69 -10.46
CA ILE A 68 4.66 -6.48 -11.91
C ILE A 68 3.26 -6.17 -12.43
N ASP A 69 3.16 -5.08 -13.20
CA ASP A 69 1.95 -4.57 -13.82
C ASP A 69 0.79 -4.29 -12.84
N GLN A 70 1.10 -4.17 -11.54
CA GLN A 70 0.13 -3.77 -10.54
C GLN A 70 0.05 -2.24 -10.45
N HIS A 71 -1.16 -1.73 -10.20
CA HIS A 71 -1.38 -0.31 -9.90
C HIS A 71 -1.40 -0.12 -8.40
N LEU A 72 -0.29 0.39 -7.86
CA LEU A 72 -0.07 0.56 -6.43
C LEU A 72 -0.36 2.00 -6.05
N VAL A 73 -1.19 2.21 -5.03
CA VAL A 73 -1.56 3.53 -4.52
C VAL A 73 -1.26 3.60 -3.03
N PHE A 74 -0.51 4.61 -2.57
CA PHE A 74 -0.07 4.67 -1.18
C PHE A 74 0.17 6.11 -0.70
N SER A 75 0.30 6.24 0.62
CA SER A 75 0.77 7.45 1.29
C SER A 75 1.63 7.07 2.48
N PHE A 76 2.60 7.91 2.81
CA PHE A 76 3.46 7.72 3.96
C PHE A 76 2.74 8.07 5.26
N SER A 77 3.03 7.35 6.35
CA SER A 77 2.43 7.53 7.69
C SER A 77 2.56 8.96 8.22
N ASN A 78 3.65 9.63 7.88
CA ASN A 78 3.95 11.00 8.28
C ASN A 78 3.37 12.06 7.32
N GLY A 79 2.60 11.67 6.29
CA GLY A 79 2.15 12.55 5.23
C GLY A 79 0.72 12.28 4.75
N LYS A 80 0.18 13.24 3.99
CA LYS A 80 -1.10 13.09 3.28
C LYS A 80 -0.93 13.02 1.77
N LYS A 81 0.31 12.99 1.30
CA LYS A 81 0.64 13.07 -0.12
C LYS A 81 0.49 11.68 -0.72
N MET A 82 -0.43 11.57 -1.67
CA MET A 82 -0.70 10.32 -2.37
C MET A 82 0.33 10.07 -3.47
N ARG A 83 0.67 8.81 -3.64
CA ARG A 83 1.58 8.29 -4.65
C ARG A 83 0.92 7.18 -5.42
N GLU A 84 1.29 7.07 -6.69
CA GLU A 84 1.01 5.89 -7.49
C GLU A 84 2.30 5.32 -8.03
N MET A 85 2.34 4.00 -8.19
CA MET A 85 3.47 3.30 -8.76
C MET A 85 3.00 2.12 -9.61
N THR A 86 3.66 1.92 -10.75
CA THR A 86 3.55 0.71 -11.56
C THR A 86 4.94 0.25 -11.95
N LEU A 87 5.22 -1.02 -11.71
CA LEU A 87 6.50 -1.66 -11.99
C LEU A 87 6.34 -2.62 -13.18
N LYS A 88 7.36 -2.71 -14.03
CA LYS A 88 7.39 -3.54 -15.23
C LYS A 88 8.42 -4.65 -15.09
N GLU A 89 8.17 -5.77 -15.77
CA GLU A 89 9.05 -6.95 -15.76
C GLU A 89 10.48 -6.63 -16.22
N ASP A 90 10.67 -5.62 -17.06
CA ASP A 90 11.99 -5.19 -17.54
C ASP A 90 12.82 -4.38 -16.52
N GLY A 91 12.34 -4.26 -15.27
CA GLY A 91 12.99 -3.51 -14.20
C GLY A 91 12.72 -2.00 -14.25
N SER A 92 11.90 -1.51 -15.19
CA SER A 92 11.46 -0.12 -15.22
C SER A 92 10.18 0.09 -14.41
N GLY A 93 9.94 1.33 -13.98
CA GLY A 93 8.72 1.71 -13.31
C GLY A 93 8.34 3.16 -13.56
N LEU A 94 7.08 3.46 -13.28
CA LEU A 94 6.53 4.82 -13.30
C LEU A 94 6.05 5.16 -11.89
N TYR A 95 6.51 6.29 -11.37
CA TYR A 95 6.10 6.83 -10.08
C TYR A 95 5.41 8.18 -10.28
N ILE A 96 4.26 8.38 -9.63
CA ILE A 96 3.43 9.58 -9.79
C ILE A 96 3.20 10.24 -8.44
N LYS A 97 3.56 11.53 -8.36
CA LYS A 97 3.28 12.41 -7.22
C LYS A 97 1.95 13.13 -7.51
N GLN A 98 0.82 12.53 -7.11
CA GLN A 98 -0.52 13.04 -7.43
C GLN A 98 -0.71 14.50 -6.99
N ASP A 99 -0.21 14.86 -5.80
CA ASP A 99 -0.32 16.21 -5.24
C ASP A 99 0.38 17.29 -6.09
N LYS A 100 1.38 16.89 -6.88
CA LYS A 100 2.14 17.77 -7.76
C LYS A 100 1.75 17.65 -9.24
N GLY A 101 0.99 16.62 -9.60
CA GLY A 101 0.71 16.30 -11.01
C GLY A 101 1.96 15.95 -11.82
N THR A 102 3.03 15.48 -11.16
CA THR A 102 4.30 15.12 -11.79
C THR A 102 4.51 13.61 -11.76
N SER A 103 5.20 13.09 -12.77
CA SER A 103 5.67 11.71 -12.83
C SER A 103 7.17 11.65 -13.05
N GLU A 104 7.77 10.55 -12.62
CA GLU A 104 9.18 10.25 -12.80
C GLU A 104 9.34 8.76 -13.14
N LYS A 105 10.38 8.45 -13.90
CA LYS A 105 10.78 7.06 -14.15
C LYS A 105 11.64 6.59 -13.00
N ILE A 106 11.46 5.33 -12.64
CA ILE A 106 12.25 4.65 -11.62
C ILE A 106 12.77 3.33 -12.18
N ILE A 107 13.85 2.85 -11.60
CA ILE A 107 14.34 1.48 -11.79
C ILE A 107 14.06 0.70 -10.52
N TRP A 108 13.70 -0.58 -10.65
CA TRP A 108 13.42 -1.43 -9.50
C TRP A 108 14.05 -2.81 -9.64
N LYS A 109 14.21 -3.48 -8.50
CA LYS A 109 14.58 -4.89 -8.39
C LYS A 109 14.07 -5.48 -7.08
N LEU A 110 13.84 -6.79 -7.04
CA LEU A 110 13.80 -7.54 -5.78
C LEU A 110 15.21 -7.96 -5.42
N GLU A 111 15.63 -7.65 -4.20
CA GLU A 111 16.91 -8.11 -3.68
C GLU A 111 16.78 -9.46 -2.98
N ASP A 112 17.86 -10.23 -2.91
CA ASP A 112 17.90 -11.56 -2.26
C ASP A 112 17.43 -11.54 -0.80
N ASN A 113 17.56 -10.38 -0.15
CA ASN A 113 17.12 -10.19 1.21
C ASN A 113 15.59 -10.06 1.31
N GLY A 114 14.84 -9.93 0.21
CA GLY A 114 13.39 -9.70 0.15
C GLY A 114 12.94 -8.24 0.06
N ASN A 115 13.88 -7.30 -0.07
CA ASN A 115 13.58 -5.88 -0.32
C ASN A 115 13.06 -5.70 -1.76
N LEU A 116 12.04 -4.85 -1.90
CA LEU A 116 11.86 -4.10 -3.13
C LEU A 116 12.77 -2.87 -3.06
N HIS A 117 13.77 -2.81 -3.94
CA HIS A 117 14.68 -1.66 -4.06
C HIS A 117 14.28 -0.80 -5.25
N LEU A 118 14.16 0.51 -5.04
CA LEU A 118 13.81 1.51 -6.04
C LEU A 118 14.93 2.54 -6.18
N THR A 119 15.26 2.92 -7.41
CA THR A 119 16.23 3.97 -7.72
C THR A 119 15.60 5.03 -8.63
N TYR A 120 15.76 6.29 -8.25
CA TYR A 120 15.24 7.45 -8.96
C TYR A 120 16.33 8.10 -9.82
N GLU A 121 15.95 8.90 -10.83
CA GLU A 121 16.90 9.55 -11.74
C GLU A 121 17.85 10.53 -11.02
N ASP A 122 17.41 11.13 -9.91
CA ASP A 122 18.21 12.03 -9.07
C ASP A 122 19.14 11.29 -8.08
N GLY A 123 19.13 9.95 -8.12
CA GLY A 123 19.92 9.10 -7.24
C GLY A 123 19.27 8.83 -5.88
N TYR A 124 18.08 9.38 -5.60
CA TYR A 124 17.32 9.01 -4.42
C TYR A 124 16.94 7.53 -4.49
N GLN A 125 17.00 6.83 -3.37
CA GLN A 125 16.75 5.39 -3.28
C GLN A 125 15.70 5.10 -2.22
N TRP A 126 14.96 4.01 -2.43
CA TRP A 126 14.00 3.49 -1.46
C TRP A 126 14.12 1.98 -1.35
N ASP A 127 14.22 1.48 -0.11
CA ASP A 127 14.07 0.06 0.21
C ASP A 127 12.72 -0.17 0.88
N TRP A 128 11.93 -1.11 0.36
CA TRP A 128 10.61 -1.43 0.86
C TRP A 128 10.57 -2.86 1.40
N ARG A 129 9.87 -3.02 2.52
CA ARG A 129 9.68 -4.29 3.23
C ARG A 129 8.22 -4.50 3.52
N LEU A 130 7.69 -5.61 3.02
CA LEU A 130 6.33 -6.04 3.30
C LEU A 130 6.26 -6.51 4.76
N LEU A 131 5.45 -5.85 5.57
CA LEU A 131 5.19 -6.28 6.95
C LEU A 131 4.04 -7.28 7.01
N SER A 132 2.99 -7.05 6.22
CA SER A 132 1.82 -7.93 6.12
C SER A 132 0.97 -7.58 4.91
N GLU A 133 0.19 -8.55 4.43
CA GLU A 133 -0.82 -8.39 3.39
C GLU A 133 -2.21 -8.82 3.88
N GLU A 134 -3.23 -8.02 3.57
CA GLU A 134 -4.64 -8.37 3.75
C GLU A 134 -5.44 -8.01 2.49
N GLY A 135 -5.70 -9.02 1.66
CA GLY A 135 -6.45 -8.84 0.41
C GLY A 135 -5.69 -7.97 -0.58
N ASN A 136 -6.18 -6.74 -0.82
CA ASN A 136 -5.53 -5.78 -1.72
C ASN A 136 -4.77 -4.68 -0.97
N LEU A 137 -4.56 -4.84 0.34
CA LEU A 137 -3.87 -3.88 1.21
C LEU A 137 -2.59 -4.48 1.76
N TRP A 138 -1.52 -3.69 1.75
CA TRP A 138 -0.21 -4.06 2.28
C TRP A 138 0.26 -3.05 3.31
N ALA A 139 0.81 -3.55 4.41
CA ALA A 139 1.57 -2.74 5.35
C ALA A 139 3.02 -2.85 4.91
N VAL A 140 3.63 -1.71 4.59
CA VAL A 140 5.01 -1.66 4.12
C VAL A 140 5.80 -0.72 5.03
N LYS A 141 6.99 -1.13 5.46
CA LYS A 141 7.98 -0.22 6.01
C LYS A 141 9.00 0.10 4.94
N SER A 142 9.39 1.36 4.85
CA SER A 142 10.32 1.82 3.84
C SER A 142 11.43 2.66 4.40
N TYR A 143 12.55 2.63 3.71
CA TYR A 143 13.73 3.41 4.00
C TYR A 143 14.17 4.18 2.77
N GLY A 144 13.98 5.50 2.79
CA GLY A 144 14.40 6.42 1.76
C GLY A 144 15.74 7.04 2.11
N TYR A 145 16.63 7.19 1.12
CA TYR A 145 17.91 7.88 1.33
C TYR A 145 18.44 8.53 0.04
N THR A 146 19.07 9.70 0.18
CA THR A 146 19.77 10.37 -0.93
C THR A 146 21.09 9.68 -1.26
N ALA A 147 21.55 9.82 -2.50
CA ALA A 147 22.83 9.26 -2.95
C ALA A 147 24.05 9.78 -2.17
N ASP A 148 23.97 10.99 -1.60
CA ASP A 148 25.02 11.61 -0.79
C ASP A 148 24.89 11.31 0.72
N GLY A 149 23.84 10.59 1.13
CA GLY A 149 23.57 10.24 2.52
C GLY A 149 23.16 11.40 3.43
N ALA A 150 22.75 12.53 2.85
CA ALA A 150 22.36 13.71 3.61
C ALA A 150 20.94 13.61 4.20
N GLU A 151 20.01 12.96 3.50
CA GLU A 151 18.61 12.84 3.92
C GLU A 151 18.19 11.38 3.93
N HIS A 152 17.76 10.92 5.10
CA HIS A 152 17.32 9.55 5.33
C HIS A 152 15.96 9.55 6.05
N ASP A 153 15.07 8.67 5.64
CA ASP A 153 13.70 8.55 6.15
C ASP A 153 13.33 7.08 6.34
N ILE A 154 12.95 6.67 7.56
CA ILE A 154 12.22 5.42 7.79
C ILE A 154 10.75 5.77 7.96
N VAL A 155 9.89 5.24 7.09
CA VAL A 155 8.45 5.54 7.14
C VAL A 155 7.62 4.31 6.80
N SER A 156 6.50 4.18 7.50
CA SER A 156 5.50 3.15 7.24
C SER A 156 4.46 3.65 6.24
N MET A 157 3.84 2.74 5.50
CA MET A 157 2.78 3.06 4.55
C MET A 157 1.74 1.95 4.48
N VAL A 158 0.53 2.34 4.10
CA VAL A 158 -0.47 1.40 3.56
C VAL A 158 -0.41 1.53 2.04
N VAL A 159 -0.17 0.42 1.37
CA VAL A 159 -0.23 0.31 -0.09
C VAL A 159 -1.50 -0.41 -0.48
N THR A 160 -2.26 0.18 -1.38
CA THR A 160 -3.44 -0.42 -1.99
C THR A 160 -3.10 -0.89 -3.40
N ASN A 161 -3.23 -2.19 -3.67
CA ASN A 161 -3.19 -2.73 -5.01
C ASN A 161 -4.57 -2.58 -5.68
N LYS A 162 -4.71 -1.55 -6.52
CA LYS A 162 -5.98 -1.27 -7.22
C LYS A 162 -6.30 -2.32 -8.30
N THR A 163 -5.29 -2.92 -8.92
CA THR A 163 -5.48 -4.02 -9.87
C THR A 163 -6.13 -5.23 -9.20
N ALA A 164 -5.66 -5.61 -8.02
CA ALA A 164 -6.24 -6.70 -7.23
C ALA A 164 -7.65 -6.38 -6.74
N MET A 165 -7.90 -5.14 -6.31
CA MET A 165 -9.24 -4.68 -5.90
C MET A 165 -10.28 -4.88 -7.00
N MET A 166 -9.96 -4.51 -8.25
CA MET A 166 -10.88 -4.63 -9.38
C MET A 166 -11.22 -6.09 -9.70
N LYS A 167 -10.22 -6.99 -9.65
CA LYS A 167 -10.42 -8.43 -9.88
C LYS A 167 -11.39 -9.09 -8.88
N ASN A 168 -11.52 -8.53 -7.69
CA ASN A 168 -12.39 -9.05 -6.63
C ASN A 168 -13.83 -8.52 -6.69
N VAL A 169 -14.09 -7.47 -7.49
CA VAL A 169 -15.44 -6.91 -7.69
C VAL A 169 -16.22 -7.67 -8.78
N ASP A 170 -15.51 -8.31 -9.71
CA ASP A 170 -16.10 -9.03 -10.84
C ASP A 170 -16.41 -10.52 -10.56
N LYS A 171 -16.30 -10.97 -9.30
CA LYS A 171 -16.65 -12.33 -8.84
C LYS A 171 -17.88 -12.31 -7.94
#